data_AF-A0A497L0Y7-F1
#
_entry.id   AF-A0A497L0Y7-F1
#
_cell.length_a   1.000
_cell.length_b   1.000
_cell.length_c   1.000
_cell.angle_alpha   90.00
_cell.angle_beta   90.00
_cell.angle_gamma   90.00
#
_symmetry.space_group_name_H-M   'P 1'
#
loop_
_entity.id
_entity.type
_entity.pdbx_description
1 polymer ?
#
loop_
_entity_poly.entity_id
_entity_poly.type
_entity_poly.pdbx_seq_one_letter_code
_entity_poly.pdbx_strand_id
1 'polypeptide(L)'
;MRRVETFIRTAELGLTLASTYMAAVTLLQTSLYAKFKPLLLSLLAYAEALLGRLHVDLTLLDFALLALALFLALLFWRRGDEAGFGRLFSLNMLMFFPAVLDFSMFNWVSLILQYEPTPHISALWVFGLGVLLQVTYIALRYTVRFRGLREELLNRGAEVEDVDAVSRGQMAYLALLLTGTTAILALLYYAAPLVEGLLRLEAEGLPYPHIVIGVACSILIAAATIIYLRGSGGQPEAEQEGAAAAETEPPDQPP
;
A
#
# COMPACT_ATOMS: atom_id res chain seq x y z
N MET A 1 22.66 14.66 14.35
CA MET A 1 21.45 13.97 14.85
C MET A 1 20.11 14.63 14.48
N ARG A 2 19.67 15.77 15.04
CA ARG A 2 18.29 16.30 14.83
C ARG A 2 17.87 16.55 13.37
N ARG A 3 18.79 16.88 12.46
CA ARG A 3 18.44 17.26 11.07
C ARG A 3 17.92 16.09 10.23
N VAL A 4 18.55 14.92 10.29
CA VAL A 4 18.18 13.76 9.45
C VAL A 4 16.82 13.20 9.87
N GLU A 5 16.59 13.07 11.18
CA GLU A 5 15.31 12.63 11.71
C GLU A 5 14.18 13.61 11.38
N THR A 6 14.43 14.91 11.52
CA THR A 6 13.46 15.95 11.13
C THR A 6 13.14 15.85 9.63
N PHE A 7 14.14 15.59 8.79
CA PHE A 7 13.95 15.42 7.36
C PHE A 7 13.07 14.19 7.04
N ILE A 8 13.37 13.04 7.64
CA ILE A 8 12.58 11.81 7.47
C ILE A 8 11.13 12.04 7.91
N ARG A 9 10.92 12.62 9.10
CA ARG A 9 9.57 12.91 9.62
C ARG A 9 8.80 13.91 8.74
N THR A 10 9.49 14.89 8.17
CA THR A 10 8.88 15.86 7.23
C THR A 10 8.49 15.17 5.92
N ALA A 11 9.32 14.27 5.41
CA ALA A 11 9.02 13.48 4.22
C ALA A 11 7.84 12.51 4.46
N GLU A 12 7.81 11.81 5.61
CA GLU A 12 6.69 10.96 6.04
C GLU A 12 5.38 11.76 6.07
N LEU A 13 5.42 12.98 6.64
CA LEU A 13 4.26 13.87 6.73
C LEU A 13 3.78 14.31 5.34
N GLY A 14 4.71 14.74 4.48
CA GLY A 14 4.39 15.15 3.11
C GLY A 14 3.73 14.04 2.30
N LEU A 15 4.30 12.82 2.35
CA LEU A 15 3.74 11.64 1.69
C LEU A 15 2.36 11.27 2.26
N THR A 16 2.21 11.32 3.58
CA THR A 16 0.94 11.05 4.26
C THR A 16 -0.14 12.03 3.78
N LEU A 17 0.11 13.33 3.88
CA LEU A 17 -0.87 14.35 3.53
C LEU A 17 -1.20 14.33 2.05
N ALA A 18 -0.21 14.18 1.18
CA ALA A 18 -0.43 14.11 -0.26
C ALA A 18 -1.26 12.89 -0.65
N SER A 19 -0.90 11.69 -0.17
CA SER A 19 -1.63 10.46 -0.48
C SER A 19 -3.07 10.48 0.05
N THR A 20 -3.27 10.94 1.29
CA THR A 20 -4.61 11.04 1.89
C THR A 20 -5.46 12.10 1.19
N TYR A 21 -4.90 13.26 0.88
CA TYR A 21 -5.62 14.29 0.12
C TYR A 21 -6.09 13.74 -1.23
N MET A 22 -5.19 13.10 -1.99
CA MET A 22 -5.52 12.56 -3.30
C MET A 22 -6.57 11.44 -3.23
N ALA A 23 -6.47 10.55 -2.23
CA ALA A 23 -7.48 9.52 -2.00
C ALA A 23 -8.85 10.11 -1.61
N ALA A 24 -8.87 11.13 -0.75
CA ALA A 24 -10.11 11.80 -0.34
C ALA A 24 -10.76 12.58 -1.48
N VAL A 25 -9.99 13.32 -2.29
CA VAL A 25 -10.50 13.99 -3.50
C VAL A 25 -11.08 12.97 -4.48
N THR A 26 -10.40 11.84 -4.64
CA THR A 26 -10.87 10.77 -5.52
C THR A 26 -12.18 10.18 -5.04
N LEU A 27 -12.34 9.92 -3.74
CA LEU A 27 -13.61 9.49 -3.15
C LEU A 27 -14.77 10.42 -3.53
N LEU A 28 -14.56 11.74 -3.38
CA LEU A 28 -15.59 12.75 -3.67
C LEU A 28 -16.02 12.77 -5.15
N GLN A 29 -15.18 12.25 -6.05
CA GLN A 29 -15.43 12.21 -7.49
C GLN A 29 -16.00 10.86 -7.98
N THR A 30 -16.20 9.89 -7.08
CA THR A 30 -16.73 8.57 -7.43
C THR A 30 -18.25 8.57 -7.58
N SER A 31 -18.78 7.73 -8.47
CA SER A 31 -20.23 7.62 -8.63
C SER A 31 -20.90 7.01 -7.39
N LEU A 32 -20.17 6.20 -6.62
CA LEU A 32 -20.64 5.65 -5.36
C LEU A 32 -20.89 6.77 -4.33
N TYR A 33 -19.94 7.71 -4.20
CA TYR A 33 -20.10 8.86 -3.32
C TYR A 33 -21.28 9.73 -3.76
N ALA A 34 -21.39 10.04 -5.06
CA ALA A 34 -22.51 10.81 -5.60
C ALA A 34 -23.87 10.17 -5.26
N LYS A 35 -23.93 8.84 -5.28
CA LYS A 35 -25.14 8.09 -4.94
C LYS A 35 -25.46 8.05 -3.45
N PHE A 36 -24.45 7.96 -2.57
CA PHE A 36 -24.66 7.97 -1.12
C PHE A 36 -24.84 9.37 -0.53
N LYS A 37 -24.30 10.41 -1.16
CA LYS A 37 -24.40 11.80 -0.73
C LYS A 37 -25.84 12.24 -0.37
N PRO A 38 -26.88 12.03 -1.22
CA PRO A 38 -28.25 12.42 -0.86
C PRO A 38 -28.82 11.64 0.33
N LEU A 39 -28.44 10.37 0.52
CA LEU A 39 -28.84 9.58 1.68
C LEU A 39 -28.19 10.09 2.97
N LEU A 40 -26.93 10.51 2.88
CA LEU A 40 -26.20 11.12 3.99
C LEU A 40 -26.83 12.44 4.41
N LEU A 41 -27.27 13.24 3.43
CA LEU A 41 -27.97 14.50 3.67
C LEU A 41 -29.37 14.30 4.25
N SER A 42 -30.13 13.29 3.81
CA SER A 42 -31.45 13.03 4.41
C SER A 42 -31.33 12.60 5.87
N LEU A 43 -30.31 11.80 6.20
CA LEU A 43 -29.96 11.44 7.58
C LEU A 43 -29.55 12.68 8.40
N LEU A 44 -28.72 13.55 7.83
CA LEU A 44 -28.34 14.81 8.50
C LEU A 44 -29.52 15.75 8.69
N ALA A 45 -30.41 15.88 7.71
CA ALA A 45 -31.61 16.71 7.80
C ALA A 45 -32.57 16.19 8.88
N TYR A 46 -32.68 14.87 9.01
CA TYR A 46 -33.42 14.26 10.12
C TYR A 46 -32.77 14.57 11.48
N ALA A 47 -31.44 14.50 11.57
CA ALA A 47 -30.72 14.89 12.78
C ALA A 47 -30.84 16.39 13.07
N GLU A 48 -30.88 17.24 12.04
CA GLU A 48 -31.10 18.68 12.17
C GLU A 48 -32.50 18.97 12.68
N ALA A 49 -33.53 18.29 12.18
CA ALA A 49 -34.89 18.41 12.72
C ALA A 49 -34.95 18.01 14.20
N LEU A 50 -34.10 17.07 14.62
CA LEU A 50 -34.01 16.61 16.01
C LEU A 50 -33.21 17.56 16.92
N LEU A 51 -32.11 18.16 16.42
CA LEU A 51 -31.22 19.06 17.18
C LEU A 51 -31.52 20.56 16.99
N GLY A 52 -32.41 20.89 16.04
CA GLY A 52 -33.09 22.17 15.89
C GLY A 52 -32.26 23.36 15.37
N ARG A 53 -31.00 23.21 14.90
CA ARG A 53 -30.12 24.39 14.70
C ARG A 53 -28.94 24.28 13.73
N LEU A 54 -28.85 23.28 12.86
CA LEU A 54 -27.61 23.02 12.09
C LEU A 54 -27.87 22.97 10.57
N HIS A 55 -27.97 24.13 9.93
CA HIS A 55 -28.06 24.21 8.46
C HIS A 55 -26.71 23.80 7.84
N VAL A 56 -26.60 22.55 7.41
CA VAL A 56 -25.39 22.03 6.74
C VAL A 56 -25.52 22.18 5.24
N ASP A 57 -24.64 22.98 4.63
CA ASP A 57 -24.53 23.11 3.18
C ASP A 57 -23.83 21.89 2.55
N LEU A 58 -24.22 21.54 1.33
CA LEU A 58 -23.63 20.46 0.52
C LEU A 58 -22.13 20.66 0.30
N THR A 59 -21.70 21.90 0.06
CA THR A 59 -20.28 22.20 -0.16
C THR A 59 -19.48 22.04 1.13
N LEU A 60 -20.08 22.39 2.28
CA LEU A 60 -19.45 22.20 3.59
C LEU A 60 -19.23 20.72 3.91
N LEU A 61 -20.11 19.82 3.45
CA LEU A 61 -19.96 18.38 3.68
C LEU A 61 -18.70 17.82 3.01
N ASP A 62 -18.44 18.19 1.76
CA ASP A 62 -17.25 17.74 1.00
C ASP A 62 -15.96 18.24 1.68
N PHE A 63 -15.93 19.52 2.06
CA PHE A 63 -14.83 20.10 2.81
C PHE A 63 -14.64 19.46 4.19
N ALA A 64 -15.73 19.16 4.90
CA ALA A 64 -15.68 18.51 6.21
C ALA A 64 -15.11 17.10 6.10
N LEU A 65 -15.48 16.34 5.08
CA LEU A 65 -14.96 14.99 4.85
C LEU A 65 -13.47 15.03 4.50
N LEU A 66 -13.05 15.98 3.66
CA LEU A 66 -11.65 16.19 3.33
C LEU A 66 -10.82 16.59 4.58
N ALA A 67 -11.32 17.54 5.36
CA ALA A 67 -10.69 17.98 6.59
C ALA A 67 -10.60 16.86 7.62
N LEU A 68 -11.66 16.06 7.77
CA LEU A 68 -11.69 14.89 8.63
C LEU A 68 -10.65 13.85 8.21
N ALA A 69 -10.56 13.54 6.91
CA ALA A 69 -9.58 12.61 6.39
C ALA A 69 -8.13 13.06 6.68
N LEU A 70 -7.81 14.33 6.41
CA LEU A 70 -6.49 14.90 6.70
C LEU A 70 -6.20 14.93 8.20
N PHE A 71 -7.20 15.26 9.03
CA PHE A 71 -7.06 15.25 10.48
C PHE A 71 -6.77 13.84 11.01
N LEU A 72 -7.51 12.82 10.54
CA LEU A 72 -7.25 11.42 10.90
C LEU A 72 -5.86 10.96 10.44
N ALA A 73 -5.45 11.33 9.23
CA ALA A 73 -4.11 11.04 8.72
C ALA A 73 -3.00 11.68 9.58
N LEU A 74 -3.19 12.93 10.02
CA LEU A 74 -2.28 13.59 10.97
C LEU A 74 -2.21 12.86 12.31
N LEU A 75 -3.35 12.40 12.84
CA LEU A 75 -3.38 11.62 14.08
C LEU A 75 -2.63 10.29 13.96
N PHE A 76 -2.80 9.59 12.84
CA PHE A 76 -2.09 8.33 12.58
C PHE A 76 -0.60 8.55 12.35
N TRP A 77 -0.22 9.57 11.58
CA TRP A 77 1.18 9.92 11.37
C TRP A 77 1.89 10.36 12.66
N ARG A 78 1.21 11.13 13.51
CA ARG A 78 1.76 11.62 14.77
C ARG A 78 2.19 10.48 15.69
N ARG A 79 1.47 9.35 15.69
CA ARG A 79 1.87 8.15 16.44
C ARG A 79 3.19 7.59 15.92
N GLY A 80 3.35 7.54 14.60
CA GLY A 80 4.62 7.16 13.96
C GLY A 80 5.05 5.72 14.23
N ASP A 81 4.13 4.86 14.64
CA ASP A 81 4.31 3.42 14.82
C ASP A 81 3.81 2.64 13.59
N GLU A 82 4.20 1.37 13.48
CA GLU A 82 3.78 0.51 12.36
C GLU A 82 2.25 0.38 12.30
N ALA A 83 1.59 0.33 13.47
CA ALA A 83 0.14 0.27 13.56
C ALA A 83 -0.55 1.56 13.05
N GLY A 84 0.01 2.74 13.35
CA GLY A 84 -0.47 4.03 12.83
C GLY A 84 -0.39 4.09 11.31
N PHE A 85 0.74 3.70 10.72
CA PHE A 85 0.87 3.66 9.26
C PHE A 85 0.01 2.57 8.61
N GLY A 86 -0.21 1.44 9.27
CA GLY A 86 -1.20 0.45 8.84
C GLY A 86 -2.61 1.05 8.75
N ARG A 87 -3.05 1.79 9.77
CA ARG A 87 -4.35 2.48 9.77
C ARG A 87 -4.47 3.57 8.71
N LEU A 88 -3.38 4.31 8.48
CA LEU A 88 -3.31 5.33 7.43
C LEU A 88 -3.49 4.69 6.04
N PHE A 89 -2.81 3.57 5.78
CA PHE A 89 -2.99 2.82 4.55
C PHE A 89 -4.43 2.30 4.41
N SER A 90 -5.01 1.72 5.47
CA SER A 90 -6.41 1.28 5.46
C SER A 90 -7.38 2.42 5.20
N LEU A 91 -7.16 3.61 5.78
CA LEU A 91 -7.96 4.80 5.53
C LEU A 91 -7.88 5.23 4.06
N ASN A 92 -6.67 5.33 3.50
CA ASN A 92 -6.47 5.70 2.10
C ASN A 92 -7.09 4.66 1.16
N MET A 93 -6.92 3.38 1.43
CA MET A 93 -7.53 2.30 0.65
C MET A 93 -9.06 2.33 0.73
N LEU A 94 -9.64 2.60 1.91
CA LEU A 94 -11.08 2.71 2.07
C LEU A 94 -11.66 3.86 1.23
N MET A 95 -10.98 5.02 1.20
CA MET A 95 -11.40 6.16 0.38
C MET A 95 -11.16 5.94 -1.12
N PHE A 96 -10.10 5.21 -1.48
CA PHE A 96 -9.79 4.90 -2.88
C PHE A 96 -10.65 3.76 -3.46
N PHE A 97 -11.14 2.86 -2.61
CA PHE A 97 -11.86 1.65 -3.04
C PHE A 97 -13.06 1.92 -3.96
N PRO A 98 -13.91 2.94 -3.71
CA PRO A 98 -15.00 3.26 -4.63
C PRO A 98 -14.56 3.57 -6.07
N ALA A 99 -13.39 4.20 -6.25
CA ALA A 99 -12.84 4.43 -7.59
C ALA A 99 -12.42 3.13 -8.27
N VAL A 100 -11.91 2.15 -7.52
CA VAL A 100 -11.61 0.83 -8.07
C VAL A 100 -12.89 0.12 -8.52
N LEU A 101 -13.98 0.29 -7.77
CA LEU A 101 -15.27 -0.29 -8.13
C LEU A 101 -15.85 0.33 -9.41
N ASP A 102 -15.66 1.64 -9.63
CA ASP A 102 -16.14 2.33 -10.83
C ASP A 102 -15.50 1.80 -12.12
N PHE A 103 -14.28 1.29 -12.02
CA PHE A 103 -13.52 0.70 -13.14
C PHE A 103 -13.47 -0.83 -13.11
N SER A 104 -14.14 -1.47 -12.15
CA SER A 104 -14.18 -2.92 -12.06
C SER A 104 -15.09 -3.49 -13.14
N MET A 105 -14.57 -4.41 -13.96
CA MET A 105 -15.38 -5.20 -14.90
C MET A 105 -16.41 -6.06 -14.18
N PHE A 106 -16.20 -6.33 -12.89
CA PHE A 106 -17.10 -7.13 -12.07
C PHE A 106 -17.93 -6.20 -11.16
N ASN A 107 -19.16 -5.93 -11.58
CA ASN A 107 -20.09 -5.04 -10.86
C ASN A 107 -20.82 -5.79 -9.72
N TRP A 108 -20.07 -6.23 -8.71
CA TRP A 108 -20.65 -6.87 -7.51
C TRP A 108 -21.64 -5.96 -6.78
N VAL A 109 -21.43 -4.64 -6.85
CA VAL A 109 -22.33 -3.66 -6.22
C VAL A 109 -23.72 -3.74 -6.85
N SER A 110 -23.83 -3.95 -8.17
CA SER A 110 -25.10 -4.12 -8.87
C SER A 110 -25.96 -5.28 -8.33
N LEU A 111 -25.33 -6.30 -7.74
CA LEU A 111 -26.06 -7.42 -7.12
C LEU A 111 -26.83 -6.99 -5.86
N ILE A 112 -26.39 -5.94 -5.17
CA ILE A 112 -26.98 -5.46 -3.92
C ILE A 112 -27.77 -4.16 -4.16
N LEU A 113 -27.29 -3.32 -5.06
CA LEU A 113 -27.80 -1.97 -5.31
C LEU A 113 -27.69 -1.70 -6.81
N GLN A 114 -28.80 -1.35 -7.48
CA GLN A 114 -28.80 -1.00 -8.92
C GLN A 114 -27.84 0.15 -9.22
N TYR A 115 -26.59 -0.16 -9.53
CA TYR A 115 -25.47 0.76 -9.57
C TYR A 115 -24.87 0.77 -10.98
N GLU A 116 -25.02 1.90 -11.65
CA GLU A 116 -24.38 2.17 -12.93
C GLU A 116 -23.19 3.10 -12.70
N PRO A 117 -21.95 2.60 -12.80
CA PRO A 117 -20.77 3.42 -12.59
C PRO A 117 -20.70 4.49 -13.67
N THR A 118 -20.57 5.75 -13.23
CA THR A 118 -20.42 6.93 -14.09
C THR A 118 -19.18 7.69 -13.65
N PRO A 119 -17.98 7.10 -13.86
CA PRO A 119 -16.75 7.67 -13.33
C PRO A 119 -16.50 9.07 -13.91
N HIS A 120 -16.34 10.05 -13.04
CA HIS A 120 -15.92 11.41 -13.42
C HIS A 120 -14.40 11.56 -13.55
N ILE A 121 -13.66 10.55 -13.11
CA ILE A 121 -12.20 10.47 -13.17
C ILE A 121 -11.76 9.52 -14.28
N SER A 122 -10.53 9.68 -14.78
CA SER A 122 -9.99 8.78 -15.81
C SER A 122 -9.36 7.52 -15.19
N ALA A 123 -9.29 6.42 -15.96
CA ALA A 123 -8.59 5.20 -15.53
C ALA A 123 -7.11 5.48 -15.20
N LEU A 124 -6.47 6.40 -15.94
CA LEU A 124 -5.08 6.80 -15.69
C LEU A 124 -4.92 7.49 -14.33
N TRP A 125 -5.89 8.30 -13.90
CA TRP A 125 -5.90 8.91 -12.57
C TRP A 125 -5.98 7.84 -11.48
N VAL A 126 -6.91 6.89 -11.62
CA VAL A 126 -7.09 5.78 -10.67
C VAL A 126 -5.82 4.92 -10.57
N PHE A 127 -5.22 4.60 -11.72
CA PHE A 127 -3.94 3.88 -11.76
C PHE A 127 -2.82 4.66 -11.06
N GLY A 128 -2.64 5.94 -11.41
CA GLY A 128 -1.60 6.79 -10.82
C GLY A 128 -1.76 6.95 -9.31
N LEU A 129 -2.99 7.10 -8.83
CA LEU A 129 -3.27 7.14 -7.40
C LEU A 129 -2.99 5.79 -6.74
N GLY A 130 -3.38 4.67 -7.35
CA GLY A 130 -3.04 3.33 -6.85
C GLY A 130 -1.53 3.15 -6.66
N VAL A 131 -0.73 3.58 -7.64
CA VAL A 131 0.74 3.57 -7.55
C VAL A 131 1.23 4.49 -6.42
N LEU A 132 0.70 5.72 -6.33
CA LEU A 132 1.04 6.66 -5.25
C LEU A 132 0.78 6.06 -3.86
N LEU A 133 -0.36 5.40 -3.67
CA LEU A 133 -0.72 4.76 -2.39
C LEU A 133 0.25 3.62 -2.04
N GLN A 134 0.63 2.79 -3.01
CA GLN A 134 1.60 1.71 -2.78
C GLN A 134 3.00 2.25 -2.46
N VAL A 135 3.47 3.24 -3.23
CA VAL A 135 4.76 3.90 -2.97
C VAL A 135 4.77 4.54 -1.58
N THR A 136 3.68 5.21 -1.20
CA THR A 136 3.54 5.81 0.12
C THR A 136 3.59 4.76 1.22
N TYR A 137 2.85 3.66 1.09
CA TYR A 137 2.84 2.58 2.07
C TYR A 137 4.23 1.97 2.26
N ILE A 138 4.91 1.63 1.16
CA ILE A 138 6.25 1.03 1.21
C ILE A 138 7.24 2.03 1.84
N ALA A 139 7.21 3.29 1.42
CA ALA A 139 8.09 4.33 1.98
C ALA A 139 7.89 4.50 3.50
N LEU A 140 6.63 4.60 3.96
CA LEU A 140 6.31 4.72 5.38
C LEU A 140 6.71 3.47 6.17
N ARG A 141 6.47 2.27 5.63
CA ARG A 141 6.84 1.03 6.32
C ARG A 141 8.35 0.88 6.47
N TYR A 142 9.11 1.17 5.43
CA TYR A 142 10.57 1.09 5.49
C TYR A 142 11.16 2.14 6.42
N THR A 143 10.61 3.36 6.46
CA THR A 143 11.08 4.41 7.39
C THR A 143 10.83 4.07 8.86
N VAL A 144 9.75 3.35 9.22
CA VAL A 144 9.59 2.78 10.58
C VAL A 144 10.66 1.75 10.86
N ARG A 145 10.81 0.75 9.98
CA ARG A 145 11.76 -0.34 10.18
C ARG A 145 13.18 0.18 10.34
N PHE A 146 13.52 1.19 9.57
CA PHE A 146 14.77 1.91 9.63
C PHE A 146 15.02 2.58 10.98
N ARG A 147 14.02 3.28 11.54
CA ARG A 147 14.13 3.88 12.87
C ARG A 147 14.40 2.81 13.93
N GLY A 148 13.70 1.68 13.87
CA GLY A 148 13.95 0.54 14.76
C GLY A 148 15.37 -0.02 14.65
N LEU A 149 15.85 -0.28 13.42
CA LEU A 149 17.22 -0.76 13.19
C LEU A 149 18.27 0.25 13.66
N ARG A 150 18.03 1.54 13.45
CA ARG A 150 18.91 2.61 13.89
C ARG A 150 19.03 2.64 15.42
N GLU A 151 17.91 2.56 16.13
CA GLU A 151 17.89 2.48 17.60
C GLU A 151 18.62 1.23 18.08
N GLU A 152 18.40 0.08 17.43
CA GLU A 152 19.09 -1.19 17.74
C GLU A 152 20.62 -1.08 17.57
N LEU A 153 21.10 -0.50 16.47
CA LEU A 153 22.53 -0.32 16.22
C LEU A 153 23.18 0.63 17.21
N LEU A 154 22.52 1.74 17.54
CA LEU A 154 23.01 2.69 18.55
C LEU A 154 23.07 2.03 19.94
N ASN A 155 22.08 1.21 20.29
CA ASN A 155 22.08 0.45 21.54
C ASN A 155 23.18 -0.61 21.62
N ARG A 156 23.70 -1.08 20.47
CA ARG A 156 24.87 -1.97 20.38
C ARG A 156 26.21 -1.24 20.42
N GLY A 157 26.21 0.09 20.58
CA GLY A 157 27.42 0.89 20.65
C GLY A 157 28.01 1.28 19.29
N ALA A 158 27.24 1.16 18.19
CA ALA A 158 27.69 1.66 16.89
C ALA A 158 27.87 3.19 16.90
N GLU A 159 28.89 3.67 16.19
CA GLU A 159 29.12 5.11 16.07
C GLU A 159 27.99 5.79 15.29
N VAL A 160 27.60 6.98 15.75
CA VAL A 160 26.50 7.74 15.15
C VAL A 160 26.75 8.06 13.68
N GLU A 161 28.00 8.30 13.31
CA GLU A 161 28.41 8.66 11.96
C GLU A 161 28.25 7.50 10.98
N ASP A 162 28.64 6.29 11.39
CA ASP A 162 28.45 5.05 10.64
C ASP A 162 26.96 4.73 10.46
N VAL A 163 26.20 4.84 11.54
CA VAL A 163 24.76 4.62 11.51
C VAL A 163 24.07 5.61 10.57
N ASP A 164 24.46 6.90 10.59
CA ASP A 164 23.93 7.92 9.69
C ASP A 164 24.39 7.69 8.22
N ALA A 165 25.56 7.09 7.99
CA ALA A 165 26.03 6.73 6.65
C ALA A 165 25.26 5.54 6.05
N VAL A 166 25.12 4.45 6.80
CA VAL A 166 24.27 3.29 6.43
C VAL A 166 22.84 3.76 6.20
N SER A 167 22.38 4.67 7.07
CA SER A 167 21.07 5.28 7.01
C SER A 167 20.78 5.94 5.66
N ARG A 168 21.70 6.78 5.19
CA ARG A 168 21.60 7.42 3.87
C ARG A 168 21.63 6.41 2.73
N GLY A 169 22.48 5.39 2.83
CA GLY A 169 22.59 4.33 1.82
C GLY A 169 21.28 3.56 1.64
N GLN A 170 20.63 3.16 2.74
CA GLN A 170 19.35 2.45 2.70
C GLN A 170 18.22 3.33 2.15
N MET A 171 18.18 4.62 2.49
CA MET A 171 17.18 5.55 1.94
C MET A 171 17.38 5.77 0.43
N ALA A 172 18.63 5.86 -0.04
CA ALA A 172 18.93 5.94 -1.47
C ALA A 172 18.52 4.65 -2.22
N TYR A 173 18.80 3.49 -1.64
CA TYR A 173 18.37 2.20 -2.19
C TYR A 173 16.85 2.08 -2.26
N LEU A 174 16.14 2.47 -1.20
CA LEU A 174 14.68 2.50 -1.18
C LEU A 174 14.12 3.43 -2.27
N ALA A 175 14.69 4.62 -2.43
CA ALA A 175 14.28 5.55 -3.48
C ALA A 175 14.48 4.95 -4.88
N LEU A 176 15.61 4.29 -5.11
CA LEU A 176 15.89 3.60 -6.38
C LEU A 176 14.92 2.46 -6.63
N LEU A 177 14.64 1.63 -5.62
CA LEU A 177 13.69 0.52 -5.71
C LEU A 177 12.28 1.04 -6.02
N LEU A 178 11.81 2.03 -5.27
CA LEU A 178 10.49 2.64 -5.49
C LEU A 178 10.37 3.26 -6.89
N THR A 179 11.40 3.96 -7.34
CA THR A 179 11.43 4.58 -8.68
C THR A 179 11.43 3.50 -9.76
N GLY A 180 12.25 2.46 -9.62
CA GLY A 180 12.32 1.34 -10.55
C GLY A 180 10.99 0.59 -10.65
N THR A 181 10.39 0.23 -9.52
CA THR A 181 9.08 -0.44 -9.48
C THR A 181 7.99 0.44 -10.07
N THR A 182 7.98 1.73 -9.77
CA THR A 182 7.02 2.69 -10.35
C THR A 182 7.17 2.79 -11.86
N ALA A 183 8.40 2.87 -12.36
CA ALA A 183 8.69 2.92 -13.80
C ALA A 183 8.25 1.63 -14.51
N ILE A 184 8.52 0.46 -13.92
CA ILE A 184 8.09 -0.83 -14.46
C ILE A 184 6.55 -0.92 -14.48
N LEU A 185 5.88 -0.53 -13.40
CA LEU A 185 4.41 -0.53 -13.35
C LEU A 185 3.81 0.41 -14.41
N ALA A 186 4.36 1.61 -14.56
CA ALA A 186 3.93 2.55 -15.59
C ALA A 186 4.15 1.96 -17.00
N LEU A 187 5.32 1.37 -17.25
CA LEU A 187 5.63 0.70 -18.52
C LEU A 187 4.64 -0.42 -18.82
N LEU A 188 4.35 -1.29 -17.85
CA LEU A 188 3.38 -2.37 -17.99
C LEU A 188 1.98 -1.84 -18.29
N TYR A 189 1.56 -0.78 -17.61
CA TYR A 189 0.25 -0.15 -17.85
C TYR A 189 0.13 0.38 -19.29
N TYR A 190 1.15 1.08 -19.80
CA TYR A 190 1.14 1.57 -21.18
C TYR A 190 1.35 0.47 -22.23
N ALA A 191 2.05 -0.61 -21.87
CA ALA A 191 2.25 -1.77 -22.75
C ALA A 191 1.00 -2.67 -22.82
N ALA A 192 0.16 -2.68 -21.78
CA ALA A 192 -1.03 -3.53 -21.70
C ALA A 192 -1.93 -3.51 -22.97
N PRO A 193 -2.35 -2.35 -23.52
CA PRO A 193 -3.19 -2.35 -24.73
C PRO A 193 -2.47 -2.89 -25.96
N LEU A 194 -1.15 -2.72 -26.07
CA LEU A 194 -0.36 -3.28 -27.18
C LEU A 194 -0.30 -4.81 -27.08
N VAL A 195 -0.06 -5.32 -25.86
CA VAL A 195 -0.04 -6.75 -25.59
C VAL A 195 -1.42 -7.36 -25.82
N GLU A 196 -2.50 -6.69 -25.42
CA GLU A 196 -3.87 -7.14 -25.71
C GLU A 196 -4.13 -7.24 -27.22
N GLY A 197 -3.71 -6.24 -28.00
CA GLY A 197 -3.82 -6.28 -29.46
C GLY A 197 -3.07 -7.46 -30.09
N LEU A 198 -1.84 -7.71 -29.64
CA LEU A 198 -1.02 -8.84 -30.10
C LEU A 198 -1.62 -10.19 -29.66
N LEU A 199 -2.08 -10.29 -28.42
CA LEU A 199 -2.71 -11.50 -27.89
C LEU A 199 -4.01 -11.82 -28.61
N ARG A 200 -4.83 -10.83 -28.97
CA ARG A 200 -6.06 -11.06 -29.74
C ARG A 200 -5.75 -11.62 -31.14
N LEU A 201 -4.76 -11.06 -31.81
CA LEU A 201 -4.32 -11.55 -33.14
C LEU A 201 -3.84 -13.01 -33.08
N GLU A 202 -3.10 -13.38 -32.05
CA GLU A 202 -2.61 -14.76 -31.90
C GLU A 202 -3.70 -15.72 -31.38
N ALA A 203 -4.59 -15.24 -30.51
CA ALA A 203 -5.67 -16.03 -29.92
C ALA A 203 -6.74 -16.43 -30.95
N GLU A 204 -6.95 -15.64 -32.01
CA GLU A 204 -7.82 -16.02 -33.13
C GLU A 204 -7.31 -17.26 -33.89
N GLY A 205 -6.02 -17.58 -33.78
CA GLY A 205 -5.40 -18.77 -34.39
C GLY A 205 -5.22 -19.98 -33.45
N LEU A 206 -5.42 -19.82 -32.14
CA LEU A 206 -5.09 -20.85 -31.16
C LEU A 206 -6.29 -21.73 -30.80
N PRO A 207 -6.18 -23.07 -30.88
CA PRO A 207 -7.23 -23.97 -30.43
C PRO A 207 -7.51 -23.79 -28.94
N TYR A 208 -8.79 -23.68 -28.57
CA TYR A 208 -9.28 -23.51 -27.19
C TYR A 208 -8.57 -24.38 -26.12
N PRO A 209 -8.21 -25.66 -26.39
CA PRO A 209 -7.47 -26.48 -25.42
C PRO A 209 -6.13 -25.89 -24.95
N HIS A 210 -5.41 -25.16 -25.81
CA HIS A 210 -4.12 -24.58 -25.47
C HIS A 210 -4.26 -23.40 -24.50
N ILE A 211 -5.35 -22.63 -24.61
CA ILE A 211 -5.67 -21.53 -23.68
C ILE A 211 -5.96 -22.09 -22.29
N VAL A 212 -6.75 -23.18 -22.22
CA VAL A 212 -7.09 -23.84 -20.94
C VAL A 212 -5.84 -24.39 -20.25
N ILE A 213 -4.97 -25.08 -20.99
CA ILE A 213 -3.70 -25.61 -20.46
C ILE A 213 -2.78 -24.46 -20.03
N GLY A 214 -2.68 -23.39 -20.82
CA GLY A 214 -1.88 -22.21 -20.49
C GLY A 214 -2.29 -21.57 -19.16
N VAL A 215 -3.59 -21.32 -18.98
CA VAL A 215 -4.12 -20.76 -17.73
C VAL A 215 -3.86 -21.71 -16.55
N ALA A 216 -4.07 -23.02 -16.72
CA ALA A 216 -3.79 -24.01 -15.68
C ALA A 216 -2.30 -24.00 -15.27
N CYS A 217 -1.39 -23.96 -16.25
CA CYS A 217 0.05 -23.85 -16.00
C CYS A 217 0.42 -22.55 -15.29
N SER A 218 -0.14 -21.40 -15.69
CA SER A 218 0.11 -20.12 -15.00
C SER A 218 -0.35 -20.14 -13.54
N ILE A 219 -1.51 -20.75 -13.26
CA ILE A 219 -2.01 -20.92 -11.89
C ILE A 219 -1.06 -21.82 -11.08
N LEU A 220 -0.62 -22.95 -11.65
CA LEU A 220 0.31 -23.87 -10.99
C LEU A 220 1.67 -23.21 -10.70
N ILE A 221 2.20 -22.40 -11.62
CA ILE A 221 3.45 -21.65 -11.41
C ILE A 221 3.28 -20.62 -10.29
N ALA A 222 2.17 -19.87 -10.30
CA ALA A 222 1.89 -18.90 -9.24
C ALA A 222 1.77 -19.58 -7.87
N ALA A 223 1.04 -20.71 -7.80
CA ALA A 223 0.91 -21.52 -6.59
C ALA A 223 2.26 -22.06 -6.11
N ALA A 224 3.08 -22.62 -7.02
CA ALA A 224 4.42 -23.11 -6.70
C ALA A 224 5.33 -22.00 -6.17
N THR A 225 5.24 -20.80 -6.75
CA THR A 225 6.02 -19.63 -6.30
C THR A 225 5.59 -19.19 -4.90
N ILE A 226 4.29 -19.18 -4.61
CA ILE A 226 3.77 -18.89 -3.26
C ILE A 226 4.25 -19.94 -2.26
N ILE A 227 4.22 -21.23 -2.61
CA ILE A 227 4.70 -22.33 -1.75
C ILE A 227 6.20 -22.18 -1.51
N TYR A 228 6.99 -21.91 -2.56
CA TYR A 228 8.43 -21.72 -2.47
C TYR A 228 8.79 -20.53 -1.56
N LEU A 229 8.13 -19.40 -1.73
CA LEU A 229 8.34 -18.20 -0.91
C LEU A 229 7.87 -18.37 0.55
N ARG A 230 6.88 -19.23 0.81
CA ARG A 230 6.48 -19.60 2.18
C ARG A 230 7.43 -20.61 2.82
N GLY A 231 7.95 -21.56 2.04
CA GLY A 231 8.84 -22.62 2.51
C GLY A 231 10.26 -22.12 2.84
N SER A 232 10.73 -21.07 2.18
CA SER A 232 12.06 -20.50 2.44
C SER A 232 12.16 -19.60 3.68
N GLY A 233 11.03 -19.27 4.31
CA GLY A 233 10.98 -18.40 5.51
C GLY A 233 11.02 -19.13 6.85
N GLY A 234 11.23 -20.46 6.87
CA GLY A 234 10.93 -21.30 8.03
C GLY A 234 11.96 -22.35 8.40
N GLN A 235 13.24 -22.18 8.07
CA GLN A 235 14.29 -23.00 8.70
C GLN A 235 14.85 -22.24 9.92
N PRO A 236 14.52 -22.65 11.15
CA PRO A 236 15.20 -22.15 12.34
C PRO A 236 16.66 -22.60 12.27
N GLU A 237 17.59 -21.67 12.46
CA GLU A 237 19.05 -21.88 12.55
C GLU A 237 19.50 -22.78 13.73
N ALA A 238 18.59 -23.55 14.33
CA ALA A 238 18.82 -24.30 15.55
C ALA A 238 19.60 -25.62 15.37
N GLU A 239 19.93 -26.03 14.14
CA GLU A 239 20.66 -27.30 13.89
C GLU A 239 22.17 -27.14 13.63
N GLN A 240 22.71 -25.92 13.51
CA GLN A 240 24.15 -25.73 13.30
C GLN A 240 24.98 -25.48 14.57
N GLU A 241 24.36 -25.11 15.70
CA GLU A 241 25.08 -24.91 16.97
C GLU A 241 25.37 -26.24 17.73
N GLY A 242 24.68 -27.34 17.39
CA GLY A 242 24.86 -28.63 18.08
C GLY A 242 26.02 -29.49 17.57
N ALA A 243 26.53 -29.23 16.36
CA ALA A 243 27.58 -30.06 15.75
C ALA A 243 29.01 -29.56 16.04
N ALA A 244 29.19 -28.29 16.41
CA ALA A 244 30.51 -27.72 16.70
C ALA A 244 31.00 -27.93 18.14
N ALA A 245 30.12 -28.36 19.06
CA ALA A 245 30.44 -28.50 20.49
C ALA A 245 30.90 -29.91 20.91
N ALA A 246 30.91 -30.89 20.00
CA ALA A 246 31.15 -32.30 20.35
C ALA A 246 32.59 -32.81 20.13
N GLU A 247 33.55 -31.96 19.73
CA GLU A 247 34.88 -32.43 19.26
C GLU A 247 36.09 -31.83 20.00
N THR A 248 35.93 -31.42 21.27
CA THR A 248 37.06 -30.99 22.12
C THR A 248 37.07 -31.68 23.49
N GLU A 249 37.34 -32.98 23.48
CA GLU A 249 37.74 -33.72 24.68
C GLU A 249 39.27 -33.97 24.62
N PRO A 250 40.09 -33.40 25.53
CA PRO A 250 41.53 -33.59 25.51
C PRO A 250 41.92 -34.93 26.16
N PRO A 251 42.97 -35.61 25.69
CA PRO A 251 43.35 -36.91 26.21
C PRO A 251 44.02 -36.82 27.59
N ASP A 252 43.59 -37.70 28.48
CA ASP A 252 44.19 -37.98 29.80
C ASP A 252 45.71 -38.21 29.71
N GLN A 253 46.46 -37.51 30.56
CA GLN A 253 47.87 -37.80 30.83
C GLN A 253 47.99 -38.73 32.05
N PRO A 254 48.75 -39.84 31.97
CA PRO A 254 49.04 -40.68 33.12
C PRO A 254 50.22 -40.13 33.96
N PRO A 255 50.32 -40.55 35.25
CA PRO A 255 51.32 -40.08 36.22
C PRO A 255 52.74 -40.60 35.98
#